data_AF-G3N823-F1
#
_entry.id   AF-G3N823-F1
#
_cell.length_a   1.000
_cell.length_b   1.000
_cell.length_c   1.000
_cell.angle_alpha   90.00
_cell.angle_beta   90.00
_cell.angle_gamma   90.00
#
_symmetry.space_group_name_H-M   'P 1'
#
loop_
_entity.id
_entity.type
_entity.pdbx_description
1 polymer ?
#
loop_
_entity_poly.entity_id
_entity_poly.type
_entity_poly.pdbx_seq_one_letter_code
_entity_poly.pdbx_strand_id
1 'polypeptide(L)'
;MGEQQSAAPSMEFSSLLHDLHLSSCPEKPLPSPSLPPITELLSRLKENLIGPSSHSKASALIGRVEWLFQTADPHWLFSADGDKGWAELHAAYLGLVRALIGCAALPACEDDCGSLNAAAYQSVPSRAQPVCSALTALLRTLGNAGCPTGLLPVMAAHVCVFAVTHFQDQAWTSSCSRAAARSLQEALLRAGRWRDSSHLLMGGREGEEGERRGLLGEILDCLRPQITKDSWRSEAVKLVFAWTLLQVTRPSLSPHLSHLLPPSLLLSDHYKPENCILGVRCLHHIVLNTVSTR
;
A
#
# COMPACT_ATOMS: atom_id res chain seq x y z
N MET A 1 -19.59 -41.90 9.52
CA MET A 1 -19.88 -40.47 9.76
C MET A 1 -19.04 -40.08 10.97
N GLY A 2 -17.98 -39.28 10.77
CA GLY A 2 -17.07 -38.92 11.86
C GLY A 2 -15.70 -38.46 11.38
N GLU A 3 -15.50 -37.15 11.46
CA GLU A 3 -14.24 -36.42 11.67
C GLU A 3 -13.14 -36.51 10.59
N GLN A 4 -13.26 -35.62 9.63
CA GLN A 4 -12.14 -35.14 8.81
C GLN A 4 -11.99 -33.65 9.10
N GLN A 5 -11.24 -33.31 10.16
CA GLN A 5 -11.10 -31.94 10.65
C GLN A 5 -9.62 -31.53 10.79
N SER A 6 -9.23 -30.55 9.96
CA SER A 6 -8.27 -29.49 10.27
C SER A 6 -6.80 -29.83 10.61
N ALA A 7 -6.07 -30.54 9.75
CA ALA A 7 -4.62 -30.73 9.89
C ALA A 7 -3.74 -29.81 9.00
N ALA A 8 -4.31 -29.24 7.93
CA ALA A 8 -3.57 -28.42 6.96
C ALA A 8 -3.02 -27.08 7.51
N PRO A 9 -3.80 -26.27 8.26
CA PRO A 9 -3.33 -24.92 8.60
C PRO A 9 -2.20 -24.91 9.63
N SER A 10 -2.16 -25.90 10.53
CA SER A 10 -1.09 -26.03 11.52
C SER A 10 0.24 -26.42 10.86
N MET A 11 0.23 -27.29 9.85
CA MET A 11 1.46 -27.75 9.18
C MET A 11 2.09 -26.65 8.32
N GLU A 12 1.29 -25.85 7.61
CA GLU A 12 1.79 -24.74 6.79
C GLU A 12 2.40 -23.62 7.65
N PHE A 13 1.78 -23.27 8.77
CA PHE A 13 2.36 -22.30 9.71
C PHE A 13 3.68 -22.77 10.32
N SER A 14 3.76 -24.03 10.77
CA SER A 14 5.00 -24.59 11.30
C SER A 14 6.10 -24.65 10.24
N SER A 15 5.75 -24.92 8.99
CA SER A 15 6.71 -24.86 7.87
C SER A 15 7.22 -23.44 7.62
N LEU A 16 6.36 -22.43 7.70
CA LEU A 16 6.74 -21.02 7.57
C LEU A 16 7.70 -20.59 8.68
N LEU A 17 7.41 -20.96 9.93
CA LEU A 17 8.29 -20.66 11.06
C LEU A 17 9.63 -21.38 10.94
N HIS A 18 9.64 -22.64 10.51
CA HIS A 18 10.87 -23.40 10.30
C HIS A 18 11.71 -22.78 9.17
N ASP A 19 11.10 -22.42 8.04
CA ASP A 19 11.80 -21.79 6.91
C ASP A 19 12.38 -20.42 7.28
N LEU A 20 11.73 -19.72 8.20
CA LEU A 20 12.20 -18.44 8.73
C LEU A 20 13.17 -18.61 9.92
N HIS A 21 13.55 -19.83 10.29
CA HIS A 21 14.39 -20.18 11.44
C HIS A 21 13.85 -19.66 12.79
N LEU A 22 12.53 -19.56 12.93
CA LEU A 22 11.82 -19.05 14.11
C LEU A 22 11.37 -20.15 15.08
N SER A 23 11.48 -21.42 14.70
CA SER A 23 11.21 -22.55 15.59
C SER A 23 12.35 -22.75 16.58
N SER A 24 12.07 -22.67 17.88
CA SER A 24 13.02 -23.07 18.94
C SER A 24 13.48 -24.51 18.73
N CYS A 25 14.80 -24.75 18.69
CA CYS A 25 15.39 -26.10 18.63
C CYS A 25 14.91 -26.99 19.80
N PRO A 26 14.78 -28.32 19.60
CA PRO A 26 14.09 -29.19 20.54
C PRO A 26 15.06 -29.77 21.59
N GLU A 27 15.37 -29.04 22.66
CA GLU A 27 16.01 -29.65 23.85
C GLU A 27 15.46 -29.10 25.17
N LYS A 28 14.16 -29.24 25.39
CA LYS A 28 13.53 -29.56 26.69
C LYS A 28 12.00 -29.53 26.59
N PRO A 29 11.27 -30.41 27.30
CA PRO A 29 9.81 -30.37 27.33
C PRO A 29 9.37 -29.17 28.19
N LEU A 30 9.06 -28.06 27.53
CA LEU A 30 8.37 -26.90 28.10
C LEU A 30 6.93 -26.86 27.57
N PRO A 31 5.97 -26.32 28.35
CA PRO A 31 4.55 -26.41 28.05
C PRO A 31 4.21 -25.51 26.85
N SER A 32 3.89 -26.13 25.71
CA SER A 32 3.47 -25.52 24.42
C SER A 32 4.43 -24.48 23.83
N PRO A 33 4.69 -24.50 22.50
CA PRO A 33 5.55 -23.49 21.88
C PRO A 33 4.83 -22.13 21.94
N SER A 34 5.33 -21.22 22.77
CA SER A 34 4.92 -19.81 22.73
C SER A 34 5.24 -19.26 21.35
N LEU A 35 4.24 -18.76 20.63
CA LEU A 35 4.43 -18.11 19.33
C LEU A 35 5.45 -16.97 19.46
N PRO A 36 6.36 -16.79 18.48
CA PRO A 36 7.26 -15.65 18.49
C PRO A 36 6.46 -14.34 18.45
N PRO A 37 7.03 -13.23 18.96
CA PRO A 37 6.40 -11.92 18.82
C PRO A 37 6.23 -11.60 17.34
N ILE A 38 5.04 -11.11 16.98
CA ILE A 38 4.68 -10.84 15.58
C ILE A 38 5.68 -9.89 14.90
N THR A 39 6.23 -8.93 15.64
CA THR A 39 7.25 -7.98 15.14
C THR A 39 8.50 -8.67 14.62
N GLU A 40 8.94 -9.75 15.26
CA GLU A 40 10.11 -10.53 14.81
C GLU A 40 9.79 -11.28 13.50
N LEU A 41 8.62 -11.92 13.43
CA LEU A 41 8.16 -12.59 12.22
C LEU A 41 8.05 -11.62 11.04
N LEU A 42 7.44 -10.45 11.26
CA LEU A 42 7.31 -9.41 10.24
C LEU A 42 8.68 -8.88 9.76
N SER A 43 9.67 -8.73 10.66
CA SER A 43 11.02 -8.30 10.26
C SER A 43 11.71 -9.34 9.38
N ARG A 44 11.62 -10.63 9.74
CA ARG A 44 12.22 -11.71 8.93
C ARG A 44 11.53 -11.86 7.57
N LEU A 45 10.21 -11.70 7.51
CA LEU A 45 9.47 -11.67 6.25
C LEU A 45 9.93 -10.51 5.36
N LYS A 46 10.03 -9.31 5.93
CA LYS A 46 10.55 -8.12 5.25
C LYS A 46 11.97 -8.35 4.70
N GLU A 47 12.88 -8.90 5.48
CA GLU A 47 14.26 -9.18 5.06
C GLU A 47 14.32 -10.17 3.89
N ASN A 48 13.52 -11.24 3.95
CA ASN A 48 13.45 -12.23 2.86
C ASN A 48 12.80 -11.69 1.58
N LEU A 49 11.87 -10.73 1.69
CA LEU A 49 11.28 -10.05 0.53
C LEU A 49 12.25 -9.06 -0.14
N ILE A 50 13.12 -8.41 0.65
CA ILE A 50 14.12 -7.44 0.13
C ILE A 50 15.38 -8.14 -0.39
N GLY A 51 15.73 -9.30 0.16
CA GLY A 51 16.93 -10.04 -0.22
C GLY A 51 16.97 -10.48 -1.69
N PRO A 52 18.15 -10.90 -2.20
CA PRO A 52 18.33 -11.35 -3.58
C PRO A 52 17.64 -12.69 -3.81
N SER A 53 16.32 -12.66 -3.95
CA SER A 53 15.46 -13.81 -4.17
C SER A 53 14.97 -13.82 -5.61
N SER A 54 14.96 -14.99 -6.24
CA SER A 54 14.34 -15.16 -7.57
C SER A 54 12.86 -14.81 -7.50
N HIS A 55 12.28 -14.30 -8.60
CA HIS A 55 10.86 -13.95 -8.68
C HIS A 55 9.90 -15.06 -8.21
N SER A 56 10.19 -16.33 -8.51
CA SER A 56 9.38 -17.47 -8.06
C SER A 56 9.37 -17.62 -6.53
N LYS A 57 10.50 -17.37 -5.87
CA LYS A 57 10.64 -17.43 -4.41
C LYS A 57 9.91 -16.25 -3.75
N ALA A 58 10.05 -15.06 -4.30
CA ALA A 58 9.32 -13.88 -3.83
C ALA A 58 7.80 -14.08 -3.95
N SER A 59 7.31 -14.62 -5.08
CA SER A 59 5.87 -14.91 -5.26
C SER A 59 5.34 -15.95 -4.27
N ALA A 60 6.10 -17.04 -4.03
CA ALA A 60 5.73 -18.04 -3.03
C ALA A 60 5.72 -17.45 -1.61
N LEU A 61 6.69 -16.58 -1.28
CA LEU A 61 6.73 -15.89 0.00
C LEU A 61 5.55 -14.94 0.18
N ILE A 62 5.18 -14.17 -0.85
CA ILE A 62 3.98 -13.30 -0.83
C ILE A 62 2.71 -14.13 -0.61
N GLY A 63 2.59 -15.29 -1.26
CA GLY A 63 1.46 -16.21 -1.03
C GLY A 63 1.40 -16.72 0.41
N ARG A 64 2.55 -17.00 1.04
CA ARG A 64 2.61 -17.36 2.47
C ARG A 64 2.24 -16.18 3.39
N VAL A 65 2.63 -14.95 3.03
CA VAL A 65 2.23 -13.73 3.75
C VAL A 65 0.71 -13.52 3.66
N GLU A 66 0.14 -13.70 2.47
CA GLU A 66 -1.31 -13.67 2.29
C GLU A 66 -2.01 -14.71 3.17
N TRP A 67 -1.54 -15.96 3.10
CA TRP A 67 -2.07 -17.06 3.89
C TRP A 67 -2.01 -16.77 5.40
N LEU A 68 -0.89 -16.20 5.88
CA LEU A 68 -0.73 -15.80 7.28
C LEU A 68 -1.84 -14.82 7.70
N PHE A 69 -2.10 -13.78 6.91
CA PHE A 69 -3.14 -12.80 7.23
C PHE A 69 -4.55 -13.37 7.17
N GLN A 70 -4.79 -14.40 6.36
CA GLN A 70 -6.10 -15.05 6.25
C GLN A 70 -6.39 -16.03 7.39
N THR A 71 -5.36 -16.63 7.98
CA THR A 71 -5.52 -17.79 8.89
C THR A 71 -5.10 -17.53 10.32
N ALA A 72 -4.16 -16.61 10.57
CA ALA A 72 -3.68 -16.35 11.92
C ALA A 72 -4.72 -15.60 12.78
N ASP A 73 -4.66 -15.83 14.10
CA ASP A 73 -5.52 -15.13 15.06
C ASP A 73 -5.29 -13.62 14.99
N PRO A 74 -6.32 -12.81 14.70
CA PRO A 74 -6.21 -11.35 14.66
C PRO A 74 -5.70 -10.73 15.97
N HIS A 75 -5.99 -11.33 17.13
CA HIS A 75 -5.52 -10.81 18.41
C HIS A 75 -4.00 -10.91 18.51
N TRP A 76 -3.42 -12.01 18.04
CA TRP A 76 -1.97 -12.18 18.00
C TRP A 76 -1.32 -11.31 16.91
N LEU A 77 -1.91 -11.24 15.71
CA LEU A 77 -1.40 -10.43 14.60
C LEU A 77 -1.24 -8.95 14.96
N PHE A 78 -2.12 -8.44 15.82
CA PHE A 78 -2.16 -7.03 16.19
C PHE A 78 -1.93 -6.79 17.69
N SER A 79 -1.28 -7.72 18.38
CA SER A 79 -0.90 -7.56 19.79
C SER A 79 0.38 -6.74 19.93
N ALA A 80 0.40 -5.84 20.90
CA ALA A 80 1.58 -5.08 21.31
C ALA A 80 1.58 -4.83 22.82
N ASP A 81 2.76 -4.94 23.43
CA ASP A 81 2.95 -4.72 24.86
C ASP A 81 3.41 -3.28 25.14
N GLY A 82 2.51 -2.46 25.70
CA GLY A 82 2.79 -1.06 26.04
C GLY A 82 3.07 -0.14 24.84
N ASP A 83 3.32 1.14 25.11
CA ASP A 83 3.49 2.17 24.07
C ASP A 83 4.68 1.90 23.15
N LYS A 84 5.77 1.37 23.71
CA LYS A 84 6.96 1.00 22.94
C LYS A 84 6.66 -0.17 21.98
N GLY A 85 5.88 -1.16 22.43
CA GLY A 85 5.44 -2.27 21.59
C GLY A 85 4.59 -1.81 20.40
N TRP A 86 3.72 -0.81 20.61
CA TRP A 86 2.92 -0.25 19.52
C TRP A 86 3.76 0.47 18.46
N ALA A 87 4.77 1.24 18.87
CA ALA A 87 5.68 1.89 17.94
C ALA A 87 6.48 0.87 17.11
N GLU A 88 6.98 -0.20 17.74
CA GLU A 88 7.69 -1.29 17.07
C GLU A 88 6.76 -2.05 16.11
N LEU A 89 5.52 -2.30 16.51
CA LEU A 89 4.50 -2.93 15.67
C LEU A 89 4.18 -2.09 14.43
N HIS A 90 3.95 -0.80 14.59
CA HIS A 90 3.74 0.13 13.49
C HIS A 90 4.92 0.13 12.50
N ALA A 91 6.15 0.19 13.01
CA ALA A 91 7.35 0.16 12.18
C ALA A 91 7.52 -1.16 11.43
N ALA A 92 7.24 -2.30 12.09
CA ALA A 92 7.34 -3.63 11.49
C ALA A 92 6.36 -3.81 10.32
N TYR A 93 5.09 -3.44 10.53
CA TYR A 93 4.06 -3.53 9.50
C TYR A 93 4.29 -2.55 8.34
N LEU A 94 4.70 -1.31 8.63
CA LEU A 94 5.07 -0.35 7.59
C LEU A 94 6.25 -0.89 6.76
N GLY A 95 7.25 -1.46 7.42
CA GLY A 95 8.39 -2.10 6.78
C GLY A 95 7.97 -3.25 5.87
N LEU A 96 7.08 -4.13 6.34
CA LEU A 96 6.56 -5.25 5.54
C LEU A 96 5.78 -4.75 4.32
N VAL A 97 4.88 -3.77 4.50
CA VAL A 97 4.10 -3.23 3.37
C VAL A 97 4.98 -2.58 2.32
N ARG A 98 6.01 -1.83 2.74
CA ARG A 98 6.99 -1.27 1.81
C ARG A 98 7.76 -2.36 1.06
N ALA A 99 8.13 -3.45 1.73
CA ALA A 99 8.79 -4.60 1.08
C ALA A 99 7.87 -5.30 0.08
N LEU A 100 6.59 -5.53 0.42
CA LEU A 100 5.58 -6.08 -0.47
C LEU A 100 5.37 -5.19 -1.71
N ILE A 101 5.21 -3.88 -1.51
CA ILE A 101 5.11 -2.90 -2.60
C ILE A 101 6.37 -2.93 -3.48
N GLY A 102 7.56 -3.01 -2.87
CA GLY A 102 8.84 -3.15 -3.57
C GLY A 102 8.90 -4.38 -4.47
N CYS A 103 8.25 -5.48 -4.09
CA CYS A 103 8.17 -6.69 -4.89
C CYS A 103 7.42 -6.50 -6.22
N ALA A 104 6.65 -5.42 -6.39
CA ALA A 104 5.97 -5.06 -7.63
C ALA A 104 6.34 -3.64 -8.11
N ALA A 105 7.45 -3.07 -7.61
CA ALA A 105 7.92 -1.75 -8.01
C ALA A 105 8.20 -1.67 -9.51
N LEU A 106 7.92 -0.50 -10.08
CA LEU A 106 8.24 -0.18 -11.46
C LEU A 106 9.77 -0.05 -11.62
N PRO A 107 10.34 -0.51 -12.76
CA PRO A 107 11.74 -0.31 -13.04
C PRO A 107 12.11 1.19 -13.04
N ALA A 108 13.31 1.52 -12.58
CA ALA A 108 13.83 2.88 -12.62
C ALA A 108 14.10 3.31 -14.07
N CYS A 109 13.75 4.55 -14.40
CA CYS A 109 14.12 5.15 -15.68
C CYS A 109 15.49 5.81 -15.53
N GLU A 110 16.54 5.15 -16.04
CA GLU A 110 17.91 5.66 -15.99
C GLU A 110 18.18 6.70 -17.10
N ASP A 111 17.47 6.63 -18.23
CA ASP A 111 17.69 7.51 -19.38
C ASP A 111 16.91 8.83 -19.30
N ASP A 112 17.55 9.91 -19.80
CA ASP A 112 17.00 11.27 -19.85
C ASP A 112 15.80 11.42 -20.81
N CYS A 113 15.47 10.41 -21.61
CA CYS A 113 14.37 10.43 -22.58
C CYS A 113 12.99 10.04 -21.98
N GLY A 114 12.93 9.70 -20.68
CA GLY A 114 11.69 9.74 -19.90
C GLY A 114 10.61 8.70 -20.26
N SER A 115 10.94 7.62 -20.97
CA SER A 115 10.04 6.46 -21.08
C SER A 115 10.79 5.16 -21.31
N LEU A 116 10.58 4.20 -20.41
CA LEU A 116 10.99 2.83 -20.63
C LEU A 116 10.10 2.17 -21.70
N ASN A 117 10.69 1.26 -22.49
CA ASN A 117 9.91 0.43 -23.41
C ASN A 117 8.89 -0.41 -22.63
N ALA A 118 7.71 -0.67 -23.21
CA ALA A 118 6.70 -1.57 -22.67
C ALA A 118 7.27 -2.94 -22.25
N ALA A 119 8.31 -3.41 -22.95
CA ALA A 119 9.04 -4.63 -22.59
C ALA A 119 9.60 -4.62 -21.17
N ALA A 120 10.04 -3.46 -20.66
CA ALA A 120 10.58 -3.32 -19.30
C ALA A 120 9.54 -3.61 -18.22
N TYR A 121 8.24 -3.46 -18.55
CA TYR A 121 7.16 -3.67 -17.61
C TYR A 121 6.52 -5.07 -17.66
N GLN A 122 6.96 -5.97 -18.55
CA GLN A 122 6.27 -7.24 -18.80
C GLN A 122 6.08 -8.12 -17.54
N SER A 123 7.00 -8.06 -16.58
CA SER A 123 6.91 -8.82 -15.32
C SER A 123 6.11 -8.10 -14.23
N VAL A 124 5.81 -6.81 -14.38
CA VAL A 124 5.15 -6.02 -13.34
C VAL A 124 3.73 -6.50 -13.05
N PRO A 125 2.84 -6.75 -14.04
CA PRO A 125 1.47 -7.16 -13.76
C PRO A 125 1.37 -8.47 -12.96
N SER A 126 2.19 -9.47 -13.30
CA SER A 126 2.21 -10.77 -12.62
C SER A 126 2.76 -10.67 -11.19
N ARG A 127 3.63 -9.70 -10.92
CA ARG A 127 4.12 -9.39 -9.56
C ARG A 127 3.11 -8.58 -8.75
N ALA A 128 2.39 -7.65 -9.38
CA ALA A 128 1.44 -6.77 -8.71
C ALA A 128 0.22 -7.53 -8.16
N GLN A 129 -0.26 -8.56 -8.87
CA GLN A 129 -1.43 -9.34 -8.46
C GLN A 129 -1.27 -10.02 -7.08
N PRO A 130 -0.23 -10.83 -6.80
CA PRO A 130 -0.06 -11.44 -5.48
C PRO A 130 0.18 -10.40 -4.37
N VAL A 131 0.88 -9.30 -4.67
CA VAL A 131 1.04 -8.19 -3.72
C VAL A 131 -0.31 -7.57 -3.37
N CYS A 132 -1.17 -7.32 -4.37
CA CYS A 132 -2.52 -6.83 -4.12
C CYS A 132 -3.33 -7.80 -3.26
N SER A 133 -3.22 -9.11 -3.51
CA SER A 133 -3.93 -10.14 -2.74
C SER A 133 -3.49 -10.17 -1.27
N ALA A 134 -2.17 -10.18 -1.02
CA ALA A 134 -1.62 -10.16 0.34
C ALA A 134 -2.00 -8.89 1.12
N LEU A 135 -1.91 -7.71 0.50
CA LEU A 135 -2.33 -6.46 1.12
C LEU A 135 -3.85 -6.41 1.36
N THR A 136 -4.64 -7.00 0.46
CA THR A 136 -6.10 -7.12 0.62
C THR A 136 -6.44 -8.01 1.80
N ALA A 137 -5.75 -9.14 1.96
CA ALA A 137 -5.92 -10.03 3.11
C ALA A 137 -5.61 -9.29 4.42
N LEU A 138 -4.47 -8.60 4.50
CA LEU A 138 -4.10 -7.77 5.65
C LEU A 138 -5.20 -6.76 6.01
N LEU A 139 -5.67 -5.98 5.03
CA LEU A 139 -6.68 -4.94 5.27
C LEU A 139 -8.03 -5.51 5.71
N ARG A 140 -8.44 -6.65 5.15
CA ARG A 140 -9.67 -7.34 5.57
C ARG A 140 -9.56 -7.82 7.02
N THR A 141 -8.46 -8.45 7.37
CA THR A 141 -8.21 -8.94 8.74
C THR A 141 -8.16 -7.77 9.72
N LEU A 142 -7.49 -6.67 9.36
CA LEU A 142 -7.45 -5.45 10.17
C LEU A 142 -8.83 -4.80 10.35
N GLY A 143 -9.63 -4.74 9.27
CA GLY A 143 -10.99 -4.22 9.29
C GLY A 143 -11.94 -5.06 10.16
N ASN A 144 -11.81 -6.39 10.10
CA ASN A 144 -12.61 -7.32 10.89
C ASN A 144 -12.23 -7.31 12.38
N ALA A 145 -10.94 -7.11 12.70
CA ALA A 145 -10.43 -7.01 14.07
C ALA A 145 -10.80 -5.70 14.79
N GLY A 146 -11.66 -4.86 14.19
CA GLY A 146 -12.07 -3.58 14.76
C GLY A 146 -11.04 -2.45 14.61
N CYS A 147 -10.05 -2.62 13.72
CA CYS A 147 -8.95 -1.67 13.49
C CYS A 147 -8.23 -1.26 14.79
N PRO A 148 -7.36 -2.12 15.35
CA PRO A 148 -6.48 -1.77 16.46
C PRO A 148 -5.86 -0.39 16.21
N THR A 149 -6.04 0.50 17.18
CA THR A 149 -5.83 1.94 17.08
C THR A 149 -4.45 2.26 16.50
N GLY A 150 -4.42 2.97 15.37
CA GLY A 150 -3.20 3.57 14.82
C GLY A 150 -2.48 2.80 13.70
N LEU A 151 -2.75 1.51 13.49
CA LEU A 151 -2.01 0.74 12.49
C LEU A 151 -2.40 1.08 11.04
N LEU A 152 -3.70 1.18 10.76
CA LEU A 152 -4.19 1.49 9.42
C LEU A 152 -3.67 2.84 8.88
N PRO A 153 -3.75 3.97 9.63
CA PRO A 153 -3.23 5.26 9.16
C PRO A 153 -1.76 5.22 8.72
N VAL A 154 -0.91 4.49 9.45
CA VAL A 154 0.54 4.39 9.14
C VAL A 154 0.80 3.84 7.73
N MET A 155 -0.08 2.97 7.24
CA MET A 155 0.14 2.18 6.04
C MET A 155 -0.76 2.61 4.87
N ALA A 156 -1.91 3.24 5.18
CA ALA A 156 -2.95 3.54 4.23
C ALA A 156 -2.47 4.39 3.04
N ALA A 157 -1.63 5.40 3.29
CA ALA A 157 -1.05 6.22 2.23
C ALA A 157 -0.22 5.39 1.23
N HIS A 158 0.63 4.49 1.72
CA HIS A 158 1.48 3.64 0.88
C HIS A 158 0.64 2.64 0.06
N VAL A 159 -0.36 2.03 0.70
CA VAL A 159 -1.27 1.10 0.02
C VAL A 159 -2.12 1.82 -1.03
N CYS A 160 -2.59 3.04 -0.74
CA CYS A 160 -3.33 3.86 -1.69
C CYS A 160 -2.47 4.20 -2.91
N VAL A 161 -1.25 4.71 -2.71
CA VAL A 161 -0.33 5.03 -3.81
C VAL A 161 -0.08 3.80 -4.68
N PHE A 162 0.15 2.64 -4.07
CA PHE A 162 0.35 1.38 -4.79
C PHE A 162 -0.90 0.97 -5.59
N ALA A 163 -2.08 0.97 -4.97
CA ALA A 163 -3.33 0.63 -5.64
C ALA A 163 -3.57 1.53 -6.86
N VAL A 164 -3.42 2.86 -6.70
CA VAL A 164 -3.58 3.86 -7.76
C VAL A 164 -2.59 3.68 -8.90
N THR A 165 -1.36 3.26 -8.58
CA THR A 165 -0.35 2.95 -9.58
C THR A 165 -0.77 1.76 -10.45
N HIS A 166 -1.48 0.77 -9.89
CA HIS A 166 -1.78 -0.49 -10.58
C HIS A 166 -3.22 -0.67 -11.07
N PHE A 167 -4.19 0.17 -10.68
CA PHE A 167 -5.59 0.03 -11.13
C PHE A 167 -5.90 0.77 -12.45
N GLN A 168 -5.04 1.69 -12.87
CA GLN A 168 -5.20 2.47 -14.10
C GLN A 168 -4.71 1.68 -15.32
N ASP A 169 -5.28 1.92 -16.49
CA ASP A 169 -4.83 1.28 -17.73
C ASP A 169 -3.52 1.91 -18.20
N GLN A 170 -2.42 1.19 -18.00
CA GLN A 170 -1.05 1.64 -18.24
C GLN A 170 -0.20 0.49 -18.77
N ALA A 171 0.94 0.81 -19.40
CA ALA A 171 1.86 -0.15 -20.00
C ALA A 171 2.39 -1.21 -19.01
N TRP A 172 2.35 -0.92 -17.69
CA TRP A 172 2.76 -1.81 -16.61
C TRP A 172 1.62 -2.58 -15.93
N THR A 173 0.44 -2.60 -16.54
CA THR A 173 -0.74 -3.24 -15.98
C THR A 173 -1.39 -4.23 -16.96
N SER A 174 -2.12 -5.19 -16.42
CA SER A 174 -3.01 -6.11 -17.15
C SER A 174 -4.43 -6.01 -16.60
N SER A 175 -5.42 -6.57 -17.30
CA SER A 175 -6.80 -6.65 -16.79
C SER A 175 -6.88 -7.29 -15.40
N CYS A 176 -6.15 -8.41 -15.20
CA CYS A 176 -6.11 -9.13 -13.92
C CYS A 176 -5.45 -8.30 -12.81
N SER A 177 -4.27 -7.70 -13.08
CA SER A 177 -3.59 -6.89 -12.06
C SER A 177 -4.39 -5.65 -11.69
N ARG A 178 -5.10 -5.04 -12.64
CA ARG A 178 -6.00 -3.90 -12.37
C ARG A 178 -7.18 -4.31 -11.51
N ALA A 179 -7.80 -5.46 -11.78
CA ALA A 179 -8.90 -5.98 -10.97
C ALA A 179 -8.46 -6.24 -9.52
N ALA A 180 -7.26 -6.80 -9.35
CA ALA A 180 -6.66 -7.00 -8.02
C ALA A 180 -6.39 -5.67 -7.30
N ALA A 181 -5.84 -4.66 -8.00
CA ALA A 181 -5.59 -3.33 -7.44
C ALA A 181 -6.87 -2.57 -7.06
N ARG A 182 -7.97 -2.74 -7.81
CA ARG A 182 -9.30 -2.20 -7.42
C ARG A 182 -9.85 -2.90 -6.18
N SER A 183 -9.72 -4.23 -6.12
CA SER A 183 -10.13 -5.01 -4.94
C SER A 183 -9.34 -4.56 -3.69
N LEU A 184 -8.06 -4.24 -3.86
CA LEU A 184 -7.21 -3.68 -2.81
C LEU A 184 -7.71 -2.31 -2.36
N GLN A 185 -8.04 -1.42 -3.29
CA GLN A 185 -8.60 -0.10 -2.97
C GLN A 185 -9.92 -0.21 -2.21
N GLU A 186 -10.83 -1.09 -2.65
CA GLU A 186 -12.10 -1.34 -1.96
C GLU A 186 -11.89 -1.91 -0.55
N ALA A 187 -10.90 -2.80 -0.37
CA ALA A 187 -10.54 -3.31 0.95
C ALA A 187 -9.98 -2.19 1.84
N LEU A 188 -9.18 -1.27 1.30
CA LEU A 188 -8.66 -0.12 2.03
C LEU A 188 -9.79 0.82 2.48
N LEU A 189 -10.71 1.16 1.56
CA LEU A 189 -11.90 1.97 1.87
C LEU A 189 -12.73 1.32 2.97
N ARG A 190 -12.99 0.01 2.87
CA ARG A 190 -13.76 -0.74 3.87
C ARG A 190 -13.06 -0.79 5.23
N ALA A 191 -11.77 -1.11 5.26
CA ALA A 191 -10.99 -1.19 6.50
C ALA A 191 -10.97 0.16 7.24
N GLY A 192 -10.80 1.25 6.49
CA GLY A 192 -10.83 2.60 7.03
C GLY A 192 -12.17 3.30 6.97
N ARG A 193 -13.27 2.55 6.77
CA ARG A 193 -14.66 3.05 6.75
C ARG A 193 -14.84 4.34 5.92
N TRP A 194 -14.04 4.49 4.87
CA TRP A 194 -14.16 5.58 3.92
C TRP A 194 -15.22 5.22 2.88
N ARG A 195 -15.98 6.22 2.45
CA ARG A 195 -17.12 6.03 1.52
C ARG A 195 -16.63 5.84 0.10
N ASP A 196 -15.63 6.64 -0.26
CA ASP A 196 -15.03 6.74 -1.57
C ASP A 196 -13.62 7.33 -1.43
N SER A 197 -12.95 7.52 -2.57
CA SER A 197 -11.58 8.04 -2.62
C SER A 197 -11.48 9.51 -2.18
N SER A 198 -12.54 10.29 -2.39
CA SER A 198 -12.61 11.67 -1.92
C SER A 198 -12.67 11.72 -0.39
N HIS A 199 -13.48 10.87 0.24
CA HIS A 199 -13.57 10.73 1.69
C HIS A 199 -12.26 10.21 2.30
N LEU A 200 -11.58 9.26 1.65
CA LEU A 200 -10.23 8.79 2.03
C LEU A 200 -9.22 9.95 2.13
N LEU A 201 -9.23 10.84 1.13
CA LEU A 201 -8.23 11.90 1.01
C LEU A 201 -8.54 13.11 1.88
N MET A 202 -9.81 13.50 1.97
CA MET A 202 -10.24 14.71 2.69
C MET A 202 -10.59 14.45 4.16
N GLY A 203 -10.95 13.21 4.50
CA GLY A 203 -11.47 12.88 5.83
C GLY A 203 -12.95 13.24 5.98
N GLY A 204 -13.47 12.98 7.18
CA GLY A 204 -14.84 13.35 7.56
C GLY A 204 -15.00 14.87 7.63
N ARG A 205 -16.24 15.36 7.54
CA ARG A 205 -16.52 16.78 7.81
C ARG A 205 -16.45 17.05 9.32
N GLU A 206 -15.99 18.23 9.71
CA GLU A 206 -16.01 18.67 11.11
C GLU A 206 -17.43 18.47 11.70
N GLY A 207 -17.51 17.75 12.82
CA GLY A 207 -18.77 17.42 13.49
C GLY A 207 -19.47 16.13 13.04
N GLU A 208 -18.93 15.37 12.07
CA GLU A 208 -19.38 13.99 11.82
C GLU A 208 -18.87 13.06 12.94
N GLU A 209 -19.75 12.25 13.53
CA GLU A 209 -19.36 11.23 14.52
C GLU A 209 -18.32 10.26 13.91
N GLY A 210 -17.15 10.17 14.53
CA GLY A 210 -16.04 9.35 14.01
C GLY A 210 -15.18 10.07 12.97
N GLU A 211 -15.02 11.40 13.09
CA GLU A 211 -14.11 12.23 12.32
C GLU A 211 -12.75 11.56 12.10
N ARG A 212 -12.48 11.17 10.85
CA ARG A 212 -11.21 10.58 10.42
C ARG A 212 -10.42 11.60 9.65
N ARG A 213 -9.16 11.78 10.04
CA ARG A 213 -8.19 12.57 9.30
C ARG A 213 -8.02 12.01 7.88
N GLY A 214 -8.10 12.89 6.90
CA GLY A 214 -7.81 12.54 5.50
C GLY A 214 -6.33 12.23 5.27
N LEU A 215 -6.06 11.42 4.24
CA LEU A 215 -4.71 10.96 3.91
C LEU A 215 -3.95 11.87 2.91
N LEU A 216 -4.56 12.98 2.47
CA LEU A 216 -3.97 13.83 1.42
C LEU A 216 -2.54 14.26 1.74
N GLY A 217 -2.29 14.78 2.95
CA GLY A 217 -0.95 15.20 3.36
C GLY A 217 0.08 14.06 3.30
N GLU A 218 -0.29 12.88 3.81
CA GLU A 218 0.59 11.70 3.86
C GLU A 218 0.91 11.16 2.47
N ILE A 219 -0.08 11.17 1.56
CA ILE A 219 0.15 10.78 0.16
C ILE A 219 1.06 11.79 -0.54
N LEU A 220 0.85 13.09 -0.32
CA LEU A 220 1.74 14.12 -0.87
C LEU A 220 3.17 13.98 -0.34
N ASP A 221 3.34 13.63 0.93
CA ASP A 221 4.66 13.35 1.51
C ASP A 221 5.31 12.09 0.89
N CYS A 222 4.53 11.04 0.59
CA CYS A 222 5.02 9.86 -0.12
C CYS A 222 5.49 10.17 -1.56
N LEU A 223 4.80 11.09 -2.24
CA LEU A 223 5.11 11.46 -3.62
C LEU A 223 6.25 12.49 -3.70
N ARG A 224 6.40 13.37 -2.70
CA ARG A 224 7.34 14.51 -2.71
C ARG A 224 8.77 14.17 -3.18
N PRO A 225 9.42 13.09 -2.74
CA PRO A 225 10.80 12.77 -3.19
C PRO A 225 10.91 12.55 -4.70
N GLN A 226 9.81 12.12 -5.33
CA GLN A 226 9.71 11.82 -6.77
C GLN A 226 9.11 12.98 -7.57
N ILE A 227 8.72 14.06 -6.87
CA ILE A 227 8.06 15.25 -7.39
C ILE A 227 9.03 16.44 -7.31
N THR A 228 10.24 16.30 -7.84
CA THR A 228 11.16 17.43 -8.02
C THR A 228 11.47 17.63 -9.50
N LYS A 229 11.99 18.81 -9.85
CA LYS A 229 12.35 19.16 -11.23
C LYS A 229 13.25 18.10 -11.89
N ASP A 230 14.08 17.42 -11.10
CA ASP A 230 15.05 16.43 -11.57
C ASP A 230 14.54 14.97 -11.45
N SER A 231 13.54 14.72 -10.58
CA SER A 231 12.98 13.38 -10.32
C SER A 231 11.59 13.11 -10.93
N TRP A 232 11.00 14.08 -11.63
CA TRP A 232 9.69 13.99 -12.34
C TRP A 232 9.69 13.06 -13.57
N ARG A 233 10.46 11.96 -13.51
CA ARG A 233 10.69 11.01 -14.61
C ARG A 233 9.64 9.90 -14.64
N SER A 234 9.09 9.54 -13.48
CA SER A 234 8.15 8.42 -13.37
C SER A 234 6.74 8.81 -13.83
N GLU A 235 6.25 8.19 -14.91
CA GLU A 235 4.86 8.37 -15.38
C GLU A 235 3.83 7.95 -14.32
N ALA A 236 4.14 6.93 -13.52
CA ALA A 236 3.25 6.50 -12.43
C ALA A 236 3.04 7.61 -11.38
N VAL A 237 4.10 8.31 -10.99
CA VAL A 237 4.02 9.39 -10.00
C VAL A 237 3.13 10.53 -10.51
N LYS A 238 3.22 10.87 -11.81
CA LYS A 238 2.37 11.88 -12.47
C LYS A 238 0.89 11.49 -12.38
N LEU A 239 0.59 10.23 -12.68
CA LEU A 239 -0.76 9.69 -12.65
C LEU A 239 -1.31 9.61 -11.23
N VAL A 240 -0.51 9.16 -10.25
CA VAL A 240 -0.94 9.13 -8.85
C VAL A 240 -1.16 10.55 -8.31
N PHE A 241 -0.27 11.49 -8.63
CA PHE A 241 -0.43 12.89 -8.27
C PHE A 241 -1.74 13.47 -8.84
N ALA A 242 -1.94 13.33 -10.15
CA ALA A 242 -3.12 13.88 -10.80
C ALA A 242 -4.41 13.23 -10.30
N TRP A 243 -4.42 11.90 -10.13
CA TRP A 243 -5.55 11.19 -9.53
C TRP A 243 -5.86 11.74 -8.13
N THR A 244 -4.84 11.89 -7.28
CA THR A 244 -4.98 12.40 -5.91
C THR A 244 -5.57 13.80 -5.89
N LEU A 245 -5.02 14.73 -6.68
CA LEU A 245 -5.51 16.10 -6.76
C LEU A 245 -6.96 16.19 -7.23
N LEU A 246 -7.32 15.41 -8.25
CA LEU A 246 -8.66 15.45 -8.85
C LEU A 246 -9.76 14.88 -7.94
N GLN A 247 -9.41 14.17 -6.86
CA GLN A 247 -10.38 13.72 -5.86
C GLN A 247 -10.68 14.76 -4.77
N VAL A 248 -9.83 15.79 -4.63
CA VAL A 248 -9.86 16.71 -3.49
C VAL A 248 -10.59 17.98 -3.88
N THR A 249 -11.61 18.33 -3.11
CA THR A 249 -12.41 19.55 -3.34
C THR A 249 -12.28 20.51 -2.16
N ARG A 250 -13.04 21.61 -2.18
CA ARG A 250 -13.14 22.50 -1.02
C ARG A 250 -13.77 21.80 0.19
N PRO A 251 -13.39 22.21 1.41
CA PRO A 251 -12.35 23.17 1.76
C PRO A 251 -10.91 22.58 1.79
N SER A 252 -10.78 21.25 1.69
CA SER A 252 -9.53 20.51 1.93
C SER A 252 -8.40 20.77 0.93
N LEU A 253 -8.69 21.32 -0.25
CA LEU A 253 -7.67 21.62 -1.25
C LEU A 253 -6.79 22.82 -0.89
N SER A 254 -7.38 23.89 -0.34
CA SER A 254 -6.70 25.18 -0.11
C SER A 254 -5.46 25.08 0.79
N PRO A 255 -5.48 24.33 1.91
CA PRO A 255 -4.31 24.18 2.79
C PRO A 255 -3.09 23.53 2.10
N HIS A 256 -3.30 22.80 1.00
CA HIS A 256 -2.25 22.05 0.31
C HIS A 256 -1.78 22.68 -1.00
N LEU A 257 -2.25 23.89 -1.33
CA LEU A 257 -1.92 24.56 -2.61
C LEU A 257 -0.43 24.73 -2.88
N SER A 258 0.36 25.03 -1.86
CA SER A 258 1.82 25.15 -1.97
C SER A 258 2.49 23.85 -2.45
N HIS A 259 1.86 22.69 -2.20
CA HIS A 259 2.33 21.39 -2.62
C HIS A 259 1.69 20.89 -3.92
N LEU A 260 0.51 21.42 -4.30
CA LEU A 260 -0.26 20.97 -5.46
C LEU A 260 -0.01 21.82 -6.70
N LEU A 261 0.17 23.14 -6.54
CA LEU A 261 0.29 24.06 -7.66
C LEU A 261 1.61 23.88 -8.44
N PRO A 262 2.80 23.82 -7.80
CA PRO A 262 4.05 23.68 -8.55
C PRO A 262 4.10 22.40 -9.43
N PRO A 263 3.74 21.20 -8.92
CA PRO A 263 3.69 20.00 -9.76
C PRO A 263 2.68 20.07 -10.90
N SER A 264 1.55 20.74 -10.69
CA SER A 264 0.52 20.92 -11.74
C SER A 264 1.03 21.81 -12.88
N LEU A 265 1.78 22.86 -12.56
CA LEU A 265 2.44 23.72 -13.55
C LEU A 265 3.55 22.96 -14.31
N LEU A 266 4.38 22.19 -13.59
CA LEU A 266 5.41 21.34 -14.19
C LEU A 266 4.81 20.32 -15.18
N LEU A 267 3.65 19.74 -14.85
CA LEU A 267 2.92 18.87 -15.79
C LEU A 267 2.42 19.61 -17.02
N SER A 268 1.90 20.83 -16.84
CA SER A 268 1.34 21.61 -17.95
C SER A 268 2.39 22.09 -18.97
N ASP A 269 3.67 22.08 -18.58
CA ASP A 269 4.82 22.45 -19.42
C ASP A 269 5.62 21.21 -19.89
N HIS A 270 5.04 20.01 -19.75
CA HIS A 270 5.73 18.76 -20.05
C HIS A 270 5.80 18.50 -21.57
N TYR A 271 6.94 18.02 -22.09
CA TYR A 271 7.10 17.78 -23.54
C TYR A 271 6.10 16.78 -24.14
N LYS A 272 5.68 15.76 -23.37
CA LYS A 272 4.61 14.81 -23.75
C LYS A 272 3.21 15.46 -23.66
N PRO A 273 2.44 15.52 -24.76
CA PRO A 273 1.09 16.09 -24.77
C PRO A 273 0.12 15.52 -23.73
N GLU A 274 0.20 14.22 -23.42
CA GLU A 274 -0.69 13.56 -22.45
C GLU A 274 -0.50 14.14 -21.04
N ASN A 275 0.75 14.41 -20.67
CA ASN A 275 1.10 15.02 -19.39
C ASN A 275 0.73 16.50 -19.34
N CYS A 276 0.87 17.22 -20.46
CA CYS A 276 0.35 18.59 -20.60
C CYS A 276 -1.15 18.66 -20.34
N ILE A 277 -1.93 17.80 -21.00
CA ILE A 277 -3.39 17.75 -20.83
C ILE A 277 -3.74 17.42 -19.37
N LEU A 278 -3.01 16.49 -18.76
CA LEU A 278 -3.19 16.14 -17.35
C LEU A 278 -2.90 17.34 -16.43
N GLY A 279 -1.80 18.07 -16.67
CA GLY A 279 -1.44 19.28 -15.95
C GLY A 279 -2.50 20.39 -16.07
N VAL A 280 -3.00 20.64 -17.28
CA VAL A 280 -4.09 21.60 -17.51
C VAL A 280 -5.36 21.20 -16.77
N ARG A 281 -5.72 19.91 -16.75
CA ARG A 281 -6.86 19.41 -15.97
C ARG A 281 -6.66 19.65 -14.47
N CYS A 282 -5.47 19.36 -13.95
CA CYS A 282 -5.10 19.64 -12.56
C CYS A 282 -5.24 21.13 -12.22
N LEU A 283 -4.70 22.02 -13.05
CA LEU A 283 -4.78 23.47 -12.86
C LEU A 283 -6.23 23.97 -12.91
N HIS A 284 -7.01 23.49 -13.87
CA HIS A 284 -8.43 23.83 -13.98
C HIS A 284 -9.20 23.40 -12.72
N HIS A 285 -8.95 22.19 -12.22
CA HIS A 285 -9.55 21.69 -10.98
C HIS A 285 -9.16 22.54 -9.76
N ILE A 286 -7.90 22.96 -9.66
CA ILE A 286 -7.44 23.88 -8.60
C ILE A 286 -8.22 25.19 -8.68
N VAL A 287 -8.34 25.81 -9.85
CA VAL A 287 -9.09 27.07 -10.04
C VAL A 287 -10.54 26.91 -9.59
N LEU A 288 -11.22 25.84 -10.05
CA LEU A 288 -12.61 25.56 -9.65
C LEU A 288 -12.76 25.29 -8.15
N ASN A 289 -11.72 24.79 -7.48
CA ASN A 289 -11.75 24.44 -6.05
C ASN A 289 -11.00 25.44 -5.15
N THR A 290 -10.66 26.62 -5.65
CA THR A 290 -10.06 27.71 -4.85
C THR A 290 -10.74 29.07 -5.02
N VAL A 291 -11.27 29.38 -6.21
CA VAL A 291 -11.92 30.67 -6.50
C VAL A 291 -13.31 30.72 -5.88
N SER A 292 -13.50 31.31 -4.69
CA SER A 292 -14.86 31.55 -4.18
C SER A 292 -15.65 32.38 -5.19
N THR A 293 -16.59 31.77 -5.90
CA THR A 293 -17.77 32.52 -6.34
C THR A 293 -18.49 32.94 -5.07
N ARG A 294 -18.34 34.23 -4.74
CA ARG A 294 -19.21 34.91 -3.77
C ARG A 294 -20.66 34.85 -4.22
#